data_AF-A0A6L7IIJ3-F1
#
_entry.id   AF-A0A6L7IIJ3-F1
#
_cell.length_a   1.000
_cell.length_b   1.000
_cell.length_c   1.000
_cell.angle_alpha   90.00
_cell.angle_beta   90.00
_cell.angle_gamma   90.00
#
_symmetry.space_group_name_H-M   'P 1'
#
loop_
_entity.id
_entity.type
_entity.pdbx_description
1 polymer ?
#
loop_
_entity_poly.entity_id
_entity_poly.type
_entity_poly.pdbx_seq_one_letter_code
_entity_poly.pdbx_strand_id
1 'polypeptide(L)'
;MKLFTVKKIKNSHQLFDEKNILIGEKIAGFWSGINEKLKIVNQYLTIKYSGFLFYDIKFFDTDEKLVIKIESSKSRLFYYGPNSTEVYQFRSYGFFRSFFTLHRFEDDKEVIRFKKENLFLKIYIRWTLMMILIII
;
A
#
# COMPACT_ATOMS: atom_id res chain seq x y z
N MET A 1 10.86 12.25 -10.13
CA MET A 1 10.00 11.78 -9.03
C MET A 1 8.58 11.78 -9.57
N LYS A 2 7.87 10.64 -9.59
CA LYS A 2 6.56 10.57 -10.25
C LYS A 2 5.44 11.12 -9.35
N LEU A 3 4.49 11.83 -9.94
CA LEU A 3 3.31 12.34 -9.21
C LEU A 3 2.10 11.43 -9.45
N PHE A 4 1.42 11.05 -8.36
CA PHE A 4 0.21 10.24 -8.42
C PHE A 4 -0.94 10.93 -7.69
N THR A 5 -2.15 10.74 -8.19
CA THR A 5 -3.38 11.32 -7.62
C THR A 5 -4.34 10.21 -7.21
N VAL A 6 -4.85 10.29 -5.98
CA VAL A 6 -5.90 9.38 -5.49
C VAL A 6 -7.25 10.07 -5.55
N LYS A 7 -8.23 9.43 -6.20
CA LYS A 7 -9.64 9.87 -6.20
C LYS A 7 -10.50 8.84 -5.48
N LYS A 8 -11.45 9.31 -4.68
CA LYS A 8 -12.44 8.47 -4.01
C LYS A 8 -13.73 8.45 -4.83
N ILE A 9 -14.25 7.27 -5.11
CA ILE A 9 -15.61 7.05 -5.63
C ILE A 9 -16.40 6.17 -4.66
N LYS A 10 -17.72 6.02 -4.85
CA LYS A 10 -18.66 5.44 -3.86
C LYS A 10 -18.04 4.33 -2.99
N ASN A 11 -17.64 3.22 -3.62
CA ASN A 11 -17.14 2.02 -2.95
C ASN A 11 -15.69 1.68 -3.33
N SER A 12 -14.94 2.60 -3.93
CA SER A 12 -13.55 2.34 -4.30
C SER A 12 -12.67 3.59 -4.24
N HIS A 13 -11.36 3.35 -4.17
CA HIS A 13 -10.34 4.39 -4.24
C HIS A 13 -9.47 4.12 -5.46
N GLN A 14 -9.39 5.07 -6.38
CA GLN A 14 -8.72 4.97 -7.67
C GLN A 14 -7.42 5.78 -7.69
N LEU A 15 -6.37 5.24 -8.30
CA LEU A 15 -5.04 5.84 -8.43
C LEU A 15 -4.75 6.19 -9.88
N PHE A 16 -4.37 7.45 -10.11
CA PHE A 16 -4.06 8.01 -11.41
C PHE A 16 -2.61 8.47 -11.49
N ASP A 17 -1.98 8.28 -12.64
CA ASP A 17 -0.65 8.82 -12.95
C ASP A 17 -0.70 10.30 -13.39
N GLU A 18 0.46 10.85 -13.76
CA GLU A 18 0.63 12.24 -14.22
C GLU A 18 -0.17 12.56 -15.49
N LYS A 19 -0.48 11.55 -16.31
CA LYS A 19 -1.26 11.65 -17.54
C LYS A 19 -2.76 11.39 -17.29
N ASN A 20 -3.17 11.28 -16.02
CA ASN A 20 -4.52 10.88 -15.60
C ASN A 20 -4.93 9.47 -16.09
N ILE A 21 -3.97 8.56 -16.29
CA ILE A 21 -4.25 7.14 -16.58
C ILE A 21 -4.51 6.41 -15.26
N LEU A 22 -5.59 5.62 -15.21
CA LEU A 22 -5.92 4.77 -14.06
C LEU A 22 -4.93 3.60 -13.98
N ILE A 23 -4.14 3.54 -12.92
CA ILE A 23 -3.12 2.50 -12.71
C ILE A 23 -3.50 1.48 -11.62
N GLY A 24 -4.46 1.83 -10.75
CA GLY A 24 -4.93 0.92 -9.73
C GLY A 24 -6.23 1.37 -9.07
N GLU A 25 -6.93 0.41 -8.46
CA GLU A 25 -8.20 0.61 -7.79
C GLU A 25 -8.33 -0.33 -6.59
N LYS A 26 -8.54 0.24 -5.41
CA LYS A 26 -8.95 -0.53 -4.23
C LYS A 26 -10.47 -0.57 -4.16
N ILE A 27 -11.04 -1.76 -4.21
CA ILE A 27 -12.48 -2.01 -4.11
C ILE A 27 -12.78 -2.41 -2.66
N ALA A 28 -13.65 -1.64 -2.00
CA ALA A 28 -14.07 -1.95 -0.63
C ALA A 28 -14.97 -3.20 -0.62
N GLY A 29 -14.71 -4.10 0.32
CA GLY A 29 -15.57 -5.26 0.57
C GLY A 29 -16.84 -4.90 1.34
N PHE A 30 -17.75 -5.88 1.49
CA PHE A 30 -19.07 -5.69 2.09
C PHE A 30 -19.02 -5.30 3.58
N TRP A 31 -17.95 -5.70 4.28
CA TRP A 31 -17.66 -5.32 5.66
C TRP A 31 -16.20 -4.85 5.75
N SER A 32 -15.93 -3.82 6.58
CA SER A 32 -14.59 -3.26 6.79
C SER A 32 -13.58 -4.35 7.15
N GLY A 33 -12.73 -4.75 6.18
CA GLY A 33 -11.72 -5.78 6.34
C GLY A 33 -12.05 -7.19 5.81
N ILE A 34 -13.25 -7.43 5.27
CA ILE A 34 -13.67 -8.71 4.68
C ILE A 34 -13.93 -8.51 3.18
N ASN A 35 -13.27 -9.33 2.34
CA ASN A 35 -13.37 -9.30 0.87
C ASN A 35 -12.91 -7.98 0.22
N GLU A 36 -11.96 -7.28 0.83
CA GLU A 36 -11.29 -6.15 0.17
C GLU A 36 -10.44 -6.66 -1.00
N LYS A 37 -10.59 -6.03 -2.16
CA LYS A 37 -9.82 -6.36 -3.37
C LYS A 37 -9.01 -5.15 -3.82
N LEU A 38 -7.85 -5.42 -4.40
CA LEU A 38 -6.97 -4.44 -5.01
C LEU A 38 -6.75 -4.83 -6.46
N LYS A 39 -7.17 -3.97 -7.39
CA LYS A 39 -6.90 -4.09 -8.82
C LYS A 39 -5.70 -3.21 -9.18
N ILE A 40 -4.71 -3.76 -9.88
CA ILE A 40 -3.56 -3.01 -10.39
C ILE A 40 -3.36 -3.43 -11.84
N VAL A 41 -3.44 -2.48 -12.76
CA VAL A 41 -3.46 -2.76 -14.21
C VAL A 41 -4.47 -3.88 -14.53
N ASN A 42 -4.00 -5.11 -14.79
CA ASN A 42 -4.81 -6.30 -15.12
C ASN A 42 -4.79 -7.39 -14.04
N GLN A 43 -4.19 -7.15 -12.87
CA GLN A 43 -4.11 -8.13 -11.80
C GLN A 43 -5.05 -7.77 -10.65
N TYR A 44 -5.63 -8.80 -10.03
CA TYR A 44 -6.47 -8.69 -8.85
C TYR A 44 -5.76 -9.35 -7.67
N LEU A 45 -5.59 -8.59 -6.60
CA LEU A 45 -5.09 -9.07 -5.32
C LEU A 45 -6.21 -9.07 -4.29
N THR A 46 -6.31 -10.15 -3.54
CA THR A 46 -7.20 -10.26 -2.38
C THR A 46 -6.46 -9.82 -1.13
N ILE A 47 -7.06 -8.90 -0.38
CA ILE A 47 -6.53 -8.44 0.90
C ILE A 47 -7.16 -9.29 2.01
N LYS A 48 -6.33 -10.02 2.75
CA LYS A 48 -6.77 -10.78 3.95
C LYS A 48 -6.16 -10.14 5.21
N TYR A 49 -6.87 -10.27 6.32
CA TYR A 49 -6.46 -9.78 7.65
C TYR A 49 -6.30 -8.25 7.75
N SER A 50 -7.05 -7.47 6.97
CA SER A 50 -7.05 -6.00 7.06
C SER A 50 -8.05 -5.50 8.12
N GLY A 51 -7.73 -5.64 9.40
CA GLY A 51 -8.61 -5.24 10.52
C GLY A 51 -7.87 -4.48 11.63
N PHE A 52 -8.59 -3.98 12.63
CA PHE A 52 -8.02 -3.27 13.80
C PHE A 52 -7.27 -4.24 14.76
N LEU A 53 -7.60 -5.54 14.71
CA LEU A 53 -7.02 -6.59 15.55
C LEU A 53 -5.85 -7.36 14.91
N PHE A 54 -5.55 -7.10 13.64
CA PHE A 54 -4.54 -7.84 12.89
C PHE A 54 -3.29 -6.97 12.73
N TYR A 55 -2.19 -7.41 13.36
CA TYR A 55 -0.88 -6.75 13.31
C TYR A 55 -0.24 -6.80 11.91
N ASP A 56 -0.59 -7.83 11.14
CA ASP A 56 -0.06 -8.10 9.82
C ASP A 56 -1.15 -7.99 8.75
N ILE A 57 -0.81 -7.41 7.61
CA ILE A 57 -1.69 -7.35 6.43
C ILE A 57 -1.08 -8.21 5.32
N LYS A 58 -1.89 -9.03 4.65
CA LYS A 58 -1.43 -9.96 3.61
C LYS A 58 -2.21 -9.79 2.30
N PHE A 59 -1.50 -9.93 1.18
CA PHE A 59 -2.01 -9.77 -0.17
C PHE A 59 -1.77 -11.04 -0.96
N PHE A 60 -2.83 -11.57 -1.54
CA PHE A 60 -2.80 -12.82 -2.29
C PHE A 60 -3.20 -12.56 -3.74
N ASP A 61 -2.55 -13.22 -4.70
CA ASP A 61 -2.97 -13.19 -6.09
C ASP A 61 -4.22 -14.07 -6.34
N THR A 62 -4.58 -14.23 -7.61
CA THR A 62 -5.72 -15.05 -8.04
C THR A 62 -5.54 -16.53 -7.75
N ASP A 63 -4.30 -17.00 -7.61
CA ASP A 63 -3.93 -18.38 -7.29
C ASP A 63 -3.73 -18.59 -5.78
N GLU A 64 -4.16 -17.62 -4.97
CA GLU A 64 -3.98 -17.56 -3.53
C GLU A 64 -2.51 -17.60 -3.05
N LYS A 65 -1.55 -17.22 -3.91
CA LYS A 65 -0.15 -17.08 -3.52
C LYS A 65 0.06 -15.74 -2.82
N LEU A 66 0.78 -15.75 -1.71
CA LEU A 66 1.15 -14.53 -0.98
C LEU A 66 2.14 -13.69 -1.79
N VAL A 67 1.74 -12.49 -2.16
CA VAL A 67 2.56 -11.53 -2.93
C VAL A 67 3.17 -10.48 -2.02
N ILE A 68 2.43 -10.01 -1.00
CA ILE A 68 2.91 -8.98 -0.08
C ILE A 68 2.50 -9.28 1.34
N LYS A 69 3.42 -9.05 2.27
CA LYS A 69 3.16 -9.03 3.71
C LYS A 69 3.63 -7.71 4.30
N ILE A 70 2.77 -7.05 5.07
CA ILE A 70 3.15 -5.92 5.92
C ILE A 70 3.13 -6.38 7.36
N GLU A 71 4.26 -6.22 8.05
CA GLU A 71 4.43 -6.49 9.47
C GLU A 71 4.49 -5.15 10.22
N SER A 72 3.34 -4.69 10.71
CA SER A 72 3.22 -3.35 11.28
C SER A 72 4.05 -3.20 12.56
N SER A 73 4.16 -4.27 13.36
CA SER A 73 4.91 -4.31 14.62
C SER A 73 6.40 -4.02 14.44
N LYS A 74 6.97 -4.46 13.31
CA LYS A 74 8.38 -4.23 12.97
C LYS A 74 8.58 -3.08 11.98
N SER A 75 7.50 -2.45 11.53
CA SER A 75 7.53 -1.44 10.46
C SER A 75 8.27 -1.96 9.23
N ARG A 76 7.91 -3.17 8.77
CA ARG A 76 8.49 -3.84 7.60
C ARG A 76 7.45 -4.24 6.58
N LEU A 77 7.88 -4.31 5.33
CA LEU A 77 7.12 -4.83 4.20
C LEU A 77 7.97 -5.87 3.46
N PHE A 78 7.34 -6.97 3.08
CA PHE A 78 7.92 -8.04 2.28
C PHE A 78 7.19 -8.12 0.94
N TYR A 79 7.93 -8.09 -0.16
CA TYR A 79 7.44 -8.34 -1.50
C TYR A 79 8.00 -9.67 -2.00
N TYR A 80 7.11 -10.61 -2.31
CA TYR A 80 7.45 -11.93 -2.84
C TYR A 80 7.35 -11.90 -4.36
N GLY A 81 8.39 -11.39 -5.00
CA GLY A 81 8.51 -11.36 -6.46
C GLY A 81 8.70 -12.76 -7.06
N PRO A 82 8.70 -12.88 -8.40
CA PRO A 82 8.88 -14.17 -9.07
C PRO A 82 10.22 -14.85 -8.75
N ASN A 83 11.30 -14.07 -8.61
CA ASN A 83 12.67 -14.58 -8.50
C ASN A 83 13.31 -14.34 -7.12
N SER A 84 12.81 -13.39 -6.34
CA SER A 84 13.41 -13.01 -5.06
C SER A 84 12.38 -12.40 -4.11
N THR A 85 12.71 -12.39 -2.83
CA THR A 85 11.96 -11.65 -1.81
C THR A 85 12.68 -10.35 -1.52
N GLU A 86 11.98 -9.24 -1.69
CA GLU A 86 12.50 -7.91 -1.36
C GLU A 86 11.92 -7.44 -0.02
N VAL A 87 12.78 -6.83 0.81
CA VAL A 87 12.39 -6.33 2.13
C VAL A 87 12.55 -4.83 2.18
N TYR A 88 11.55 -4.17 2.74
CA TYR A 88 11.49 -2.72 2.88
C TYR A 88 11.18 -2.32 4.31
N GLN A 89 11.72 -1.17 4.73
CA GLN A 89 11.51 -0.61 6.06
C GLN A 89 10.86 0.77 5.99
N PHE A 90 9.86 0.98 6.83
CA PHE A 90 9.21 2.28 6.98
C PHE A 90 9.97 3.14 7.98
N ARG A 91 10.12 4.42 7.66
CA ARG A 91 10.63 5.44 8.58
C ARG A 91 9.69 6.64 8.61
N SER A 92 9.58 7.28 9.76
CA SER A 92 8.76 8.48 9.95
C SER A 92 9.59 9.59 10.54
N TYR A 93 9.48 10.79 9.98
CA TYR A 93 10.31 11.94 10.31
C TYR A 93 9.49 13.23 10.36
N GLY A 94 10.07 14.29 10.96
CA GLY A 94 9.47 15.63 11.07
C GLY A 94 8.66 15.88 12.34
N PHE A 95 8.39 17.16 12.63
CA PHE A 95 7.53 17.58 13.75
C PHE A 95 6.13 16.97 13.56
N PHE A 96 5.63 16.26 14.58
CA PHE A 96 4.41 15.42 14.52
C PHE A 96 4.39 14.34 13.42
N ARG A 97 5.55 13.84 12.98
CA ARG A 97 5.67 12.81 11.92
C ARG A 97 4.99 13.25 10.62
N SER A 98 5.37 14.43 10.13
CA SER A 98 4.79 15.09 8.96
C SER A 98 5.16 14.43 7.63
N PHE A 99 6.12 13.50 7.61
CA PHE A 99 6.43 12.70 6.42
C PHE A 99 6.84 11.25 6.76
N PHE A 100 6.59 10.37 5.79
CA PHE A 100 6.94 8.95 5.84
C PHE A 100 7.81 8.60 4.64
N THR A 101 8.84 7.78 4.85
CA THR A 101 9.70 7.26 3.80
C THR A 101 9.74 5.73 3.83
N LEU A 102 9.93 5.14 2.65
CA LEU A 102 10.16 3.71 2.47
C LEU A 102 11.60 3.51 1.98
N HIS A 103 12.33 2.63 2.66
CA HIS A 103 13.72 2.31 2.34
C HIS A 103 13.86 0.84 2.00
N ARG A 104 14.69 0.51 1.01
CA ARG A 104 15.09 -0.88 0.75
C ARG A 104 16.00 -1.35 1.89
N PHE A 105 15.76 -2.55 2.39
CA PHE A 105 16.46 -3.06 3.56
C PHE A 105 17.95 -3.37 3.30
N GLU A 106 18.30 -3.75 2.07
CA GLU A 106 19.64 -4.19 1.67
C GLU A 106 20.68 -3.05 1.67
N ASP A 107 20.29 -1.88 1.17
CA ASP A 107 21.19 -0.74 0.91
C ASP A 107 20.72 0.57 1.56
N ASP A 108 19.64 0.53 2.34
CA ASP A 108 18.97 1.69 2.97
C ASP A 108 18.51 2.78 2.00
N LYS A 109 18.39 2.46 0.70
CA LYS A 109 18.03 3.43 -0.33
C LYS A 109 16.57 3.87 -0.19
N GLU A 110 16.33 5.17 -0.10
CA GLU A 110 14.98 5.76 -0.14
C GLU A 110 14.35 5.52 -1.51
N VAL A 111 13.23 4.81 -1.54
CA VAL A 111 12.48 4.54 -2.77
C VAL A 111 11.25 5.42 -2.91
N ILE A 112 10.64 5.82 -1.79
CA ILE A 112 9.42 6.64 -1.80
C ILE A 112 9.37 7.57 -0.58
N ARG A 113 8.83 8.77 -0.79
CA ARG A 113 8.51 9.76 0.24
C ARG A 113 7.06 10.22 0.14
N PHE A 114 6.39 10.30 1.29
CA PHE A 114 5.02 10.80 1.43
C PHE A 114 4.99 11.99 2.38
N LYS A 115 4.34 13.07 1.96
CA LYS A 115 4.07 14.24 2.80
C LYS A 115 2.65 14.14 3.38
N LYS A 116 2.51 14.34 4.69
CA LYS A 116 1.23 14.32 5.41
C LYS A 116 0.62 15.72 5.39
N GLU A 117 -0.43 15.92 4.62
CA GLU A 117 -1.25 17.13 4.68
C GLU A 117 -2.63 16.78 5.27
N ASN A 118 -2.94 17.41 6.41
CA ASN A 118 -4.17 17.37 7.22
C ASN A 118 -4.53 16.09 8.00
N LEU A 119 -4.77 16.32 9.30
CA LEU A 119 -5.17 15.36 10.30
C LEU A 119 -6.69 15.17 10.26
N PHE A 120 -7.10 13.93 10.50
CA PHE A 120 -8.47 13.43 10.69
C PHE A 120 -9.19 12.89 9.45
N LEU A 121 -9.44 11.58 9.58
CA LEU A 121 -10.53 10.77 9.03
C LEU A 121 -10.09 9.89 7.85
N LYS A 122 -9.60 8.66 8.07
CA LYS A 122 -9.78 7.81 9.24
C LYS A 122 -8.95 6.58 8.96
N ILE A 123 -7.72 6.49 9.48
CA ILE A 123 -6.76 5.47 9.04
C ILE A 123 -6.53 5.71 7.54
N TYR A 124 -5.34 6.21 7.16
CA TYR A 124 -4.57 5.50 6.14
C TYR A 124 -5.37 5.07 4.88
N ILE A 125 -5.06 5.55 3.69
CA ILE A 125 -5.65 5.00 2.46
C ILE A 125 -5.06 3.59 2.10
N ARG A 126 -5.11 2.50 2.90
CA ARG A 126 -4.35 2.14 4.12
C ARG A 126 -3.23 1.20 3.72
N TRP A 127 -2.00 1.59 3.43
CA TRP A 127 -1.29 2.87 3.38
C TRP A 127 -1.33 3.40 1.95
N THR A 128 -1.92 4.57 1.69
CA THR A 128 -2.16 5.17 0.36
C THR A 128 -1.70 4.33 -0.84
N LEU A 129 -2.57 3.33 -1.12
CA LEU A 129 -2.46 2.25 -2.11
C LEU A 129 -1.16 1.43 -2.04
N MET A 130 -1.00 0.83 -0.87
CA MET A 130 0.20 0.16 -0.38
C MET A 130 1.46 0.70 -0.99
N MET A 131 1.47 2.04 -0.82
CA MET A 131 2.47 3.00 -1.22
C MET A 131 3.16 2.53 -2.46
N ILE A 132 2.37 2.50 -3.53
CA ILE A 132 2.97 2.34 -4.83
C ILE A 132 3.82 1.07 -4.77
N LEU A 133 3.21 -0.08 -4.46
CA LEU A 133 3.66 -1.46 -4.71
C LEU A 133 4.92 -1.52 -5.62
N ILE A 134 6.06 -1.13 -5.07
CA ILE A 134 7.36 -0.84 -5.71
C ILE A 134 7.36 0.09 -6.97
N ILE A 135 6.30 0.88 -7.22
CA ILE A 135 6.09 1.75 -8.41
C ILE A 135 6.40 0.98 -9.69
N ILE A 136 5.48 0.20 -10.26
CA ILE A 136 5.86 -0.53 -11.50
C ILE A 136 6.87 -1.65 -11.16
#